data_AF-D7N7Z6-F1
#
_entry.id   AF-D7N7Z6-F1
#
_cell.length_a   1.000
_cell.length_b   1.000
_cell.length_c   1.000
_cell.angle_alpha   90.00
_cell.angle_beta   90.00
_cell.angle_gamma   90.00
#
_symmetry.space_group_name_H-M   'P 1'
#
loop_
_entity.id
_entity.type
_entity.pdbx_description
1 polymer ?
#
loop_
_entity_poly.entity_id
_entity_poly.type
_entity_poly.pdbx_seq_one_letter_code
_entity_poly.pdbx_strand_id
1 'polypeptide(L)'
;MILKKLFTHEEQLNNFIKYGKFHIFVIIFMFAFMYYCHKRKKDDKFEKAMIYIIFATQILLYGWYATGELFLIDGLPLYTCRIAGVALVIAYFFKSSLLKSLGVYLGIVGGIVALFTPALYPYRMYHFTNINFFVFHLLLLGLSTYHLSNDEGEVIYKNRRRVQALTGVILIGVALVNHFVGSNYSYTASPPIFTTVAQNIKWIIYFIVLLFLYELSIYLESVVIRIIAKRKKAEEEEEIHEYFYKDNF
;
A
#
# COMPACT_ATOMS: atom_id res chain seq x y z
N MET A 1 -15.57 9.01 28.21
CA MET A 1 -14.81 10.23 27.84
C MET A 1 -13.67 9.95 26.85
N ILE A 2 -12.88 8.87 27.03
CA ILE A 2 -11.76 8.52 26.12
C ILE A 2 -12.24 8.04 24.73
N LEU A 3 -13.22 7.14 24.67
CA LEU A 3 -13.78 6.64 23.40
C LEU A 3 -14.35 7.76 22.52
N LYS A 4 -15.05 8.74 23.10
CA LYS A 4 -15.55 9.91 22.35
C LYS A 4 -14.43 10.73 21.71
N LYS A 5 -13.27 10.85 22.35
CA LYS A 5 -12.10 11.55 21.79
C LYS A 5 -11.37 10.72 20.71
N LEU A 6 -11.47 9.39 20.78
CA LEU A 6 -10.82 8.48 19.84
C LEU A 6 -11.52 8.38 18.49
N PHE A 7 -12.83 8.66 18.44
CA PHE A 7 -13.70 8.52 17.25
C PHE A 7 -14.46 9.80 16.91
N THR A 8 -13.98 10.95 17.40
CA THR A 8 -14.65 12.24 17.15
C THR A 8 -14.60 12.61 15.67
N HIS A 9 -15.64 13.29 15.20
CA HIS A 9 -15.65 13.93 13.87
C HIS A 9 -15.19 15.40 13.94
N GLU A 10 -14.97 15.93 15.14
CA GLU A 10 -14.44 17.29 15.31
C GLU A 10 -12.96 17.34 14.94
N GLU A 11 -12.64 18.11 13.91
CA GLU A 11 -11.27 18.35 13.51
C GLU A 11 -10.45 19.02 14.63
N GLN A 12 -9.21 18.58 14.78
CA GLN A 12 -8.29 19.08 15.79
C GLN A 12 -6.89 19.16 15.20
N LEU A 13 -6.12 20.16 15.64
CA LEU A 13 -4.73 20.30 15.20
C LEU A 13 -3.97 19.00 15.47
N ASN A 14 -3.43 18.42 14.41
CA ASN A 14 -2.63 17.22 14.52
C ASN A 14 -1.30 17.59 15.19
N ASN A 15 -1.02 16.96 16.32
CA ASN A 15 0.20 17.16 17.12
C ASN A 15 1.35 16.21 16.71
N PHE A 16 1.22 15.51 15.59
CA PHE A 16 2.26 14.67 15.03
C PHE A 16 3.40 15.51 14.45
N ILE A 17 4.63 15.21 14.88
CA ILE A 17 5.85 15.85 14.38
C ILE A 17 6.51 14.92 13.37
N LYS A 18 6.51 15.32 12.09
CA LYS A 18 7.25 14.62 11.04
C LYS A 18 8.73 14.55 11.41
N TYR A 19 9.26 13.33 11.40
CA TYR A 19 10.64 12.99 11.79
C TYR A 19 10.97 13.28 13.27
N GLY A 20 9.96 13.48 14.11
CA GLY A 20 10.11 13.41 15.56
C GLY A 20 10.35 11.98 16.05
N LYS A 21 10.62 11.81 17.35
CA LYS A 21 10.97 10.51 17.97
C LYS A 21 10.02 9.37 17.59
N PHE A 22 8.71 9.62 17.63
CA PHE A 22 7.70 8.62 17.26
C PHE A 22 7.77 8.25 15.77
N HIS A 23 7.92 9.23 14.86
CA HIS A 23 8.01 8.95 13.43
C HIS A 23 9.26 8.14 13.09
N ILE A 24 10.41 8.50 13.68
CA ILE A 24 11.66 7.75 13.52
C ILE A 24 11.50 6.32 14.03
N PHE A 25 10.84 6.13 15.18
CA PHE A 25 10.51 4.80 15.68
C PHE A 25 9.67 4.00 14.67
N VAL A 26 8.63 4.60 14.07
CA VAL A 26 7.80 3.95 13.04
C VAL A 26 8.64 3.57 11.82
N ILE A 27 9.55 4.43 11.35
CA ILE A 27 10.43 4.13 10.21
C ILE A 27 11.37 2.97 10.53
N ILE A 28 11.99 2.94 11.70
CA ILE A 28 12.83 1.81 12.14
C ILE A 28 12.01 0.53 12.23
N PHE A 29 10.82 0.61 12.84
CA PHE A 29 9.91 -0.51 12.96
C PHE A 29 9.46 -1.03 11.59
N MET A 30 9.19 -0.15 10.63
CA MET A 30 8.85 -0.50 9.26
C MET A 30 9.93 -1.40 8.64
N PHE A 31 11.20 -1.02 8.70
CA PHE A 31 12.29 -1.84 8.17
C PHE A 31 12.44 -3.17 8.91
N ALA A 32 12.32 -3.16 10.24
CA ALA A 32 12.35 -4.39 11.05
C ALA A 32 11.19 -5.33 10.69
N PHE A 33 10.00 -4.78 10.48
CA PHE A 33 8.80 -5.53 10.12
C PHE A 33 8.88 -6.09 8.69
N MET A 34 9.39 -5.31 7.74
CA MET A 34 9.68 -5.79 6.39
C MET A 34 10.69 -6.94 6.41
N TYR A 35 11.78 -6.79 7.17
CA TYR A 35 12.78 -7.85 7.31
C TYR A 35 12.18 -9.13 7.91
N TYR A 36 11.37 -8.99 8.97
CA TYR A 36 10.64 -10.10 9.57
C TYR A 36 9.72 -10.80 8.57
N CYS A 37 8.91 -10.06 7.81
CA CYS A 37 8.01 -10.61 6.80
C CYS A 37 8.77 -11.28 5.65
N HIS A 38 9.89 -10.68 5.21
CA HIS A 38 10.74 -11.21 4.16
C HIS A 38 11.37 -12.55 4.55
N LYS A 39 11.86 -12.69 5.78
CA LYS A 39 12.48 -13.94 6.28
C LYS A 39 11.48 -15.03 6.65
N ARG A 40 10.19 -14.70 6.70
CA ARG A 40 9.16 -15.65 7.07
C ARG A 40 8.87 -16.62 5.92
N LYS A 41 9.02 -17.91 6.19
CA LYS A 41 8.58 -18.99 5.29
C LYS A 41 7.06 -18.99 5.14
N LYS A 42 6.57 -19.66 4.10
CA LYS A 42 5.15 -19.73 3.77
C LYS A 42 4.38 -20.30 4.96
N ASP A 43 3.48 -19.48 5.47
CA ASP A 43 2.65 -19.75 6.63
C ASP A 43 1.25 -19.18 6.38
N ASP A 44 0.34 -20.07 6.00
CA ASP A 44 -1.05 -19.71 5.67
C ASP A 44 -1.77 -19.05 6.85
N LYS A 45 -1.43 -19.38 8.11
CA LYS A 45 -2.04 -18.74 9.28
C LYS A 45 -1.58 -17.29 9.40
N PHE A 46 -0.31 -17.03 9.13
CA PHE A 46 0.23 -15.67 9.14
C PHE A 46 -0.36 -14.82 8.01
N GLU A 47 -0.37 -15.32 6.78
CA GLU A 47 -1.00 -14.61 5.64
C GLU A 47 -2.47 -14.30 5.94
N LYS A 48 -3.22 -15.31 6.42
CA LYS A 48 -4.62 -15.17 6.80
C LYS A 48 -4.81 -14.11 7.89
N ALA A 49 -3.97 -14.11 8.93
CA ALA A 49 -4.04 -13.13 10.00
C ALA A 49 -3.80 -11.70 9.48
N MET A 50 -2.76 -11.48 8.67
CA MET A 50 -2.49 -10.16 8.07
C MET A 50 -3.67 -9.65 7.25
N ILE A 51 -4.28 -10.53 6.46
CA ILE A 51 -5.41 -10.19 5.59
C ILE A 51 -6.66 -9.87 6.39
N TYR A 52 -6.96 -10.63 7.44
CA TYR A 52 -8.09 -10.30 8.32
C TYR A 52 -7.88 -9.00 9.06
N ILE A 53 -6.65 -8.70 9.51
CA ILE A 53 -6.36 -7.41 10.15
C ILE A 53 -6.50 -6.28 9.13
N ILE A 54 -5.96 -6.41 7.91
CA ILE A 54 -6.16 -5.45 6.81
C ILE A 54 -7.66 -5.24 6.57
N PHE A 55 -8.43 -6.31 6.43
CA PHE A 55 -9.87 -6.20 6.24
C PHE A 55 -10.56 -5.48 7.41
N ALA A 56 -10.22 -5.81 8.66
CA ALA A 56 -10.75 -5.15 9.84
C ALA A 56 -10.40 -3.65 9.88
N THR A 57 -9.16 -3.26 9.55
CA THR A 57 -8.76 -1.84 9.46
C THR A 57 -9.60 -1.06 8.45
N GLN A 58 -9.99 -1.70 7.35
CA GLN A 58 -10.85 -1.09 6.33
C GLN A 58 -12.29 -0.98 6.80
N ILE A 59 -12.86 -2.04 7.38
CA ILE A 59 -14.23 -2.02 7.93
C ILE A 59 -14.38 -0.97 9.03
N LEU A 60 -13.40 -0.88 9.94
CA LEU A 60 -13.41 0.14 11.00
C LEU A 60 -13.34 1.55 10.42
N LEU A 61 -12.48 1.77 9.41
CA LEU A 61 -12.35 3.08 8.76
C LEU A 61 -13.65 3.48 8.05
N TYR A 62 -14.20 2.61 7.20
CA TYR A 62 -15.43 2.89 6.46
C TYR A 62 -16.65 2.99 7.36
N GLY A 63 -16.72 2.16 8.41
CA GLY A 63 -17.76 2.26 9.43
C GLY A 63 -17.73 3.61 10.13
N TRP A 64 -16.55 4.14 10.44
CA TRP A 64 -16.45 5.48 11.01
C TRP A 64 -16.85 6.57 10.01
N TYR A 65 -16.36 6.53 8.76
CA TYR A 65 -16.78 7.52 7.75
C TYR A 65 -18.29 7.49 7.49
N ALA A 66 -18.93 6.31 7.55
CA ALA A 66 -20.37 6.18 7.36
C ALA A 66 -21.20 6.87 8.46
N THR A 67 -20.58 7.19 9.60
CA THR A 67 -21.21 7.96 10.70
C THR A 67 -20.93 9.46 10.65
N GLY A 68 -20.15 9.92 9.66
CA GLY A 68 -19.77 11.32 9.51
C GLY A 68 -20.13 11.88 8.13
N GLU A 69 -19.93 13.18 7.95
CA GLU A 69 -20.31 13.90 6.72
C GLU A 69 -19.25 13.76 5.59
N LEU A 70 -18.04 13.31 5.93
CA LEU A 70 -16.90 13.23 5.00
C LEU A 70 -16.86 11.95 4.15
N PHE A 71 -17.90 11.11 4.21
CA PHE A 71 -17.90 9.81 3.52
C PHE A 71 -17.62 9.93 2.02
N LEU A 72 -18.26 10.87 1.33
CA LEU A 72 -18.08 11.07 -0.11
C LEU A 72 -16.75 11.76 -0.46
N ILE A 73 -16.27 12.65 0.40
CA ILE A 73 -15.09 13.49 0.13
C ILE A 73 -13.79 12.74 0.39
N ASP A 74 -13.75 11.92 1.44
CA ASP A 74 -12.52 11.24 1.89
C ASP A 74 -12.74 9.79 2.32
N GLY A 75 -13.98 9.32 2.42
CA GLY A 75 -14.32 7.98 2.94
C GLY A 75 -14.32 6.86 1.92
N LEU A 76 -14.38 7.13 0.61
CA LEU A 76 -14.43 6.09 -0.41
C LEU A 76 -13.10 5.30 -0.50
N PRO A 77 -13.13 4.03 -0.95
CA PRO A 77 -11.93 3.20 -1.15
C PRO A 77 -11.11 3.61 -2.39
N LEU A 78 -10.99 4.92 -2.67
CA LEU A 78 -10.43 5.44 -3.92
C LEU A 78 -8.98 5.93 -3.80
N TYR A 79 -8.38 5.85 -2.59
CA TYR A 79 -6.93 5.98 -2.43
C TYR A 79 -6.24 4.69 -2.87
N THR A 80 -5.16 4.78 -3.66
CA THR A 80 -4.43 3.62 -4.19
C THR A 80 -3.99 2.64 -3.12
N CYS A 81 -3.61 3.10 -1.93
CA CYS A 81 -3.30 2.21 -0.80
C CYS A 81 -4.54 1.44 -0.29
N ARG A 82 -5.72 2.08 -0.23
CA ARG A 82 -7.00 1.44 0.14
C ARG A 82 -7.45 0.45 -0.93
N ILE A 83 -7.30 0.82 -2.21
CA ILE A 83 -7.51 -0.08 -3.35
C ILE A 83 -6.60 -1.29 -3.25
N ALA A 84 -5.31 -1.10 -2.90
CA ALA A 84 -4.36 -2.19 -2.71
C ALA A 84 -4.80 -3.14 -1.59
N GLY A 85 -5.21 -2.61 -0.43
CA GLY A 85 -5.74 -3.41 0.67
C GLY A 85 -6.99 -4.22 0.28
N VAL A 86 -7.95 -3.59 -0.38
CA VAL A 86 -9.16 -4.27 -0.90
C VAL A 86 -8.77 -5.34 -1.93
N ALA A 87 -7.85 -5.03 -2.84
CA ALA A 87 -7.37 -5.97 -3.86
C ALA A 87 -6.70 -7.20 -3.22
N LEU A 88 -5.88 -7.04 -2.18
CA LEU A 88 -5.26 -8.16 -1.45
C LEU A 88 -6.30 -9.04 -0.74
N VAL A 89 -7.30 -8.43 -0.10
CA VAL A 89 -8.40 -9.16 0.55
C VAL A 89 -9.17 -9.99 -0.48
N ILE A 90 -9.61 -9.38 -1.58
CA ILE A 90 -10.33 -10.07 -2.66
C ILE A 90 -9.44 -11.15 -3.28
N ALA A 91 -8.16 -10.84 -3.53
CA ALA A 91 -7.21 -11.80 -4.11
C ALA A 91 -7.07 -13.07 -3.26
N TYR A 92 -7.14 -12.94 -1.93
CA TYR A 92 -7.02 -14.09 -1.03
C TYR A 92 -8.23 -15.00 -1.01
N PHE A 93 -9.44 -14.42 -1.01
CA PHE A 93 -10.69 -15.18 -1.02
C PHE A 93 -10.97 -15.79 -2.40
N PHE A 94 -10.66 -15.08 -3.47
CA PHE A 94 -10.96 -15.50 -4.85
C PHE A 94 -9.75 -16.04 -5.61
N LYS A 95 -8.59 -16.17 -4.96
CA LYS A 95 -7.33 -16.68 -5.53
C LYS A 95 -6.92 -15.96 -6.83
N SER A 96 -7.22 -14.65 -6.92
CA SER A 96 -6.90 -13.84 -8.10
C SER A 96 -5.44 -13.39 -8.09
N SER A 97 -4.63 -13.96 -8.97
CA SER A 97 -3.22 -13.56 -9.13
C SER A 97 -3.06 -12.12 -9.60
N LEU A 98 -4.00 -11.62 -10.41
CA LEU A 98 -3.97 -10.24 -10.90
C LEU A 98 -4.24 -9.24 -9.78
N LEU A 99 -5.27 -9.47 -8.96
CA LEU A 99 -5.57 -8.58 -7.82
C LEU A 99 -4.49 -8.68 -6.73
N LYS A 100 -3.91 -9.86 -6.54
CA LYS A 100 -2.74 -10.01 -5.67
C LYS A 100 -1.60 -9.13 -6.17
N SER A 101 -1.29 -9.22 -7.46
CA SER A 101 -0.22 -8.42 -8.07
C SER A 101 -0.50 -6.92 -7.96
N LEU A 102 -1.73 -6.48 -8.24
CA LEU A 102 -2.16 -5.09 -8.08
C LEU A 102 -1.95 -4.61 -6.63
N GLY A 103 -2.40 -5.40 -5.67
CA GLY A 103 -2.23 -5.12 -4.25
C GLY A 103 -0.76 -5.06 -3.80
N VAL A 104 0.09 -5.94 -4.34
CA VAL A 104 1.53 -5.96 -4.04
C VAL A 104 2.21 -4.70 -4.57
N TYR A 105 2.09 -4.39 -5.87
CA TYR A 105 2.72 -3.22 -6.49
C TYR A 105 2.26 -1.91 -5.82
N LEU A 106 0.95 -1.71 -5.70
CA LEU A 106 0.44 -0.48 -5.06
C LEU A 106 0.76 -0.45 -3.55
N GLY A 107 0.84 -1.61 -2.90
CA GLY A 107 1.12 -1.72 -1.48
C GLY A 107 2.56 -1.41 -1.08
N ILE A 108 3.54 -1.76 -1.92
CA ILE A 108 4.96 -1.47 -1.62
C ILE A 108 5.21 0.04 -1.70
N VAL A 109 4.98 0.65 -2.85
CA VAL A 109 5.24 2.08 -3.04
C VAL A 109 4.30 2.93 -2.19
N GLY A 110 3.00 2.59 -2.15
CA GLY A 110 2.04 3.27 -1.31
C GLY A 110 2.39 3.20 0.18
N GLY A 111 2.82 2.02 0.66
CA GLY A 111 3.27 1.82 2.04
C GLY A 111 4.51 2.64 2.38
N ILE A 112 5.55 2.57 1.54
CA ILE A 112 6.82 3.31 1.75
C ILE A 112 6.55 4.82 1.75
N VAL A 113 5.88 5.34 0.71
CA VAL A 113 5.62 6.78 0.59
C VAL A 113 4.78 7.29 1.76
N ALA A 114 3.73 6.56 2.15
CA ALA A 114 2.86 6.95 3.27
C ALA A 114 3.58 6.93 4.61
N LEU A 115 4.49 5.97 4.85
CA LEU A 115 5.24 5.85 6.10
C LEU A 115 6.41 6.83 6.19
N PHE A 116 7.01 7.24 5.08
CA PHE A 116 8.06 8.27 5.07
C PHE A 116 7.51 9.69 5.05
N THR A 117 6.38 9.91 4.39
CA THR A 117 5.76 11.22 4.18
C THR A 117 4.29 11.22 4.61
N PRO A 118 4.00 10.94 5.90
CA PRO A 118 2.63 10.76 6.36
C PRO A 118 1.80 12.03 6.15
N ALA A 119 0.74 11.88 5.37
CA ALA A 119 -0.36 12.84 5.24
C ALA A 119 -1.48 12.37 6.16
N LEU A 120 -1.35 12.72 7.44
CA LEU A 120 -2.30 12.32 8.47
C LEU A 120 -3.59 13.14 8.40
N TYR A 121 -4.66 12.56 8.94
CA TYR A 121 -5.95 13.21 9.05
C TYR A 121 -5.91 14.38 10.04
N PRO A 122 -6.82 15.37 9.91
CA PRO A 122 -6.89 16.55 10.78
C PRO A 122 -7.49 16.22 12.16
N TYR A 123 -6.95 15.18 12.80
CA TYR A 123 -7.26 14.77 14.16
C TYR A 123 -5.96 14.63 14.96
N ARG A 124 -6.08 14.53 16.29
CA ARG A 124 -4.91 14.25 17.14
C ARG A 124 -4.21 12.97 16.71
N MET A 125 -2.91 12.87 17.01
CA MET A 125 -2.10 11.73 16.63
C MET A 125 -2.68 10.37 17.07
N TYR A 126 -3.21 10.29 18.29
CA TYR A 126 -3.82 9.06 18.83
C TYR A 126 -5.29 8.88 18.46
N HIS A 127 -5.83 9.66 17.53
CA HIS A 127 -7.14 9.39 16.96
C HIS A 127 -7.11 8.09 16.17
N PHE A 128 -8.23 7.35 16.15
CA PHE A 128 -8.23 6.02 15.54
C PHE A 128 -7.86 6.07 14.05
N THR A 129 -8.25 7.12 13.30
CA THR A 129 -7.88 7.25 11.87
C THR A 129 -6.38 7.32 11.64
N ASN A 130 -5.66 8.03 12.52
CA ASN A 130 -4.20 8.18 12.45
C ASN A 130 -3.48 6.92 12.93
N ILE A 131 -3.98 6.24 13.97
CA ILE A 131 -3.47 4.92 14.37
C ILE A 131 -3.69 3.91 13.23
N ASN A 132 -4.90 3.87 12.68
CA ASN A 132 -5.28 3.02 11.56
C ASN A 132 -4.41 3.29 10.33
N PHE A 133 -4.07 4.55 10.06
CA PHE A 133 -3.13 4.92 8.99
C PHE A 133 -1.81 4.18 9.13
N PHE A 134 -1.12 4.26 10.29
CA PHE A 134 0.18 3.59 10.45
C PHE A 134 0.05 2.07 10.42
N VAL A 135 -0.92 1.51 11.13
CA VAL A 135 -1.14 0.05 11.18
C VAL A 135 -1.43 -0.51 9.80
N PHE A 136 -2.34 0.13 9.06
CA PHE A 136 -2.72 -0.30 7.71
C PHE A 136 -1.53 -0.28 6.76
N HIS A 137 -0.74 0.80 6.71
CA HIS A 137 0.40 0.89 5.79
C HIS A 137 1.54 -0.06 6.16
N LEU A 138 1.79 -0.30 7.47
CA LEU A 138 2.74 -1.32 7.91
C LEU A 138 2.31 -2.72 7.48
N LEU A 139 1.04 -3.07 7.69
CA LEU A 139 0.50 -4.37 7.27
C LEU A 139 0.50 -4.55 5.76
N LEU A 140 0.12 -3.51 5.02
CA LEU A 140 0.09 -3.53 3.56
C LEU A 140 1.50 -3.78 3.01
N LEU A 141 2.49 -3.03 3.50
CA LEU A 141 3.90 -3.19 3.09
C LEU A 141 4.48 -4.54 3.52
N GLY A 142 4.17 -4.99 4.75
CA GLY A 142 4.60 -6.28 5.26
C GLY A 142 4.03 -7.46 4.47
N LEU A 143 2.74 -7.43 4.14
CA LEU A 143 2.07 -8.49 3.38
C LEU A 143 2.61 -8.54 1.94
N SER A 144 2.79 -7.38 1.31
CA SER A 144 3.42 -7.32 -0.01
C SER A 144 4.84 -7.89 0.00
N THR A 145 5.62 -7.56 1.04
CA THR A 145 6.98 -8.12 1.22
C THR A 145 6.96 -9.63 1.43
N TYR A 146 6.01 -10.13 2.22
CA TYR A 146 5.79 -11.55 2.47
C TYR A 146 5.41 -12.33 1.19
N HIS A 147 4.53 -11.77 0.34
CA HIS A 147 4.19 -12.40 -0.95
C HIS A 147 5.40 -12.47 -1.89
N LEU A 148 6.23 -11.42 -1.92
CA LEU A 148 7.45 -11.43 -2.73
C LEU A 148 8.51 -12.44 -2.24
N SER A 149 8.58 -12.71 -0.93
CA SER A 149 9.55 -13.66 -0.38
C SER A 149 9.14 -15.13 -0.48
N ASN A 150 7.87 -15.44 -0.71
CA ASN A 150 7.33 -16.81 -0.73
C ASN A 150 7.00 -17.30 -2.16
N ASP A 151 7.90 -16.99 -3.10
CA ASP A 151 7.94 -17.52 -4.49
C ASP A 151 6.76 -17.12 -5.38
N GLU A 152 6.03 -16.09 -4.97
CA GLU A 152 4.97 -15.50 -5.80
C GLU A 152 5.51 -14.41 -6.75
N GLY A 153 6.80 -14.07 -6.63
CA GLY A 153 7.45 -13.00 -7.40
C GLY A 153 7.36 -13.18 -8.92
N GLU A 154 7.49 -14.40 -9.44
CA GLU A 154 7.39 -14.66 -10.88
C GLU A 154 5.95 -14.44 -11.39
N VAL A 155 4.95 -14.85 -10.62
CA VAL A 155 3.53 -14.64 -10.95
C VAL A 155 3.19 -13.14 -10.90
N ILE A 156 3.70 -12.44 -9.88
CA ILE A 156 3.51 -10.98 -9.72
C ILE A 156 4.19 -10.23 -10.87
N TYR A 157 5.38 -10.64 -11.28
CA TYR A 157 6.09 -10.08 -12.43
C TYR A 157 5.33 -10.28 -13.75
N LYS A 158 4.82 -11.50 -14.01
CA LYS A 158 4.05 -11.81 -15.23
C LYS A 158 2.80 -10.93 -15.37
N ASN A 159 2.19 -10.52 -14.27
CA ASN A 159 1.02 -9.65 -14.28
C ASN A 159 1.32 -8.15 -14.43
N ARG A 160 2.60 -7.72 -14.46
CA ARG A 160 3.00 -6.30 -14.48
C ARG A 160 2.20 -5.45 -15.47
N ARG A 161 2.17 -5.83 -16.75
CA ARG A 161 1.48 -5.04 -17.79
C ARG A 161 -0.03 -4.90 -17.54
N ARG A 162 -0.65 -5.94 -16.97
CA ARG A 162 -2.08 -5.90 -16.60
C ARG A 162 -2.29 -4.99 -15.39
N VAL A 163 -1.38 -5.01 -14.42
CA VAL A 163 -1.41 -4.11 -13.26
C VAL A 163 -1.22 -2.65 -13.68
N GLN A 164 -0.30 -2.37 -14.60
CA GLN A 164 -0.11 -1.04 -15.19
C GLN A 164 -1.40 -0.55 -15.86
N ALA A 165 -1.95 -1.34 -16.79
CA ALA A 165 -3.21 -1.00 -17.45
C ALA A 165 -4.37 -0.76 -16.46
N LEU A 166 -4.52 -1.63 -15.46
CA LEU A 166 -5.53 -1.46 -14.41
C LEU A 166 -5.29 -0.20 -13.57
N THR A 167 -4.04 0.09 -13.21
CA THR A 167 -3.70 1.28 -12.42
C THR A 167 -4.03 2.55 -13.19
N GLY A 168 -3.70 2.62 -14.49
CA GLY A 168 -4.10 3.73 -15.35
C GLY A 168 -5.61 3.92 -15.41
N VAL A 169 -6.38 2.83 -15.62
CA VAL A 169 -7.85 2.88 -15.64
C VAL A 169 -8.41 3.34 -14.29
N ILE A 170 -7.87 2.82 -13.18
CA ILE A 170 -8.24 3.23 -11.82
C ILE A 170 -8.01 4.72 -11.63
N LEU A 171 -6.82 5.23 -11.96
CA LEU A 171 -6.46 6.63 -11.74
C LEU A 171 -7.31 7.58 -12.60
N ILE A 172 -7.65 7.20 -13.83
CA ILE A 172 -8.59 7.95 -14.67
C ILE A 172 -9.98 7.96 -14.03
N GLY A 173 -10.49 6.81 -13.59
CA GLY A 173 -11.77 6.73 -12.89
C GLY A 173 -11.81 7.58 -11.62
N VAL A 174 -10.74 7.52 -10.81
CA VAL A 174 -10.59 8.33 -9.60
C VAL A 174 -10.52 9.82 -9.92
N ALA A 175 -9.84 10.23 -10.99
CA ALA A 175 -9.81 11.61 -11.44
C ALA A 175 -11.20 12.14 -11.84
N LEU A 176 -12.01 11.31 -12.50
CA LEU A 176 -13.40 11.66 -12.80
C LEU A 176 -14.22 11.84 -11.53
N VAL A 177 -14.12 10.91 -10.57
CA VAL A 177 -14.80 11.05 -9.27
C VAL A 177 -14.37 12.34 -8.57
N ASN A 178 -13.07 12.62 -8.50
CA ASN A 178 -12.55 13.84 -7.90
C ASN A 178 -13.09 15.10 -8.57
N HIS A 179 -13.22 15.10 -9.89
CA HIS A 179 -13.78 16.24 -10.63
C HIS A 179 -15.26 16.50 -10.26
N PHE A 180 -16.08 15.46 -10.18
CA PHE A 180 -17.52 15.60 -9.90
C PHE A 180 -17.83 15.82 -8.41
N VAL A 181 -17.06 15.21 -7.51
CA VAL A 181 -17.29 15.27 -6.05
C VAL A 181 -16.56 16.45 -5.40
N GLY A 182 -15.52 16.99 -6.05
CA GLY A 182 -14.64 17.99 -5.44
C GLY A 182 -13.67 17.38 -4.42
N SER A 183 -13.41 16.08 -4.50
CA SER A 183 -12.48 15.34 -3.63
C SER A 183 -11.05 15.29 -4.19
N ASN A 184 -10.12 14.71 -3.43
CA ASN A 184 -8.73 14.52 -3.86
C ASN A 184 -8.20 13.11 -3.57
N TYR A 185 -9.00 12.09 -3.90
CA TYR A 185 -8.62 10.68 -3.80
C TYR A 185 -7.39 10.36 -4.66
N SER A 186 -6.49 9.54 -4.12
CA SER A 186 -5.21 9.18 -4.77
C SER A 186 -4.39 10.38 -5.27
N TYR A 187 -4.71 11.57 -4.77
CA TYR A 187 -4.11 12.84 -5.15
C TYR A 187 -4.24 13.16 -6.65
N THR A 188 -5.27 12.70 -7.36
CA THR A 188 -5.38 13.00 -8.80
C THR A 188 -5.83 14.43 -9.11
N ALA A 189 -6.31 15.18 -8.12
CA ALA A 189 -6.69 16.59 -8.29
C ALA A 189 -5.56 17.55 -7.88
N SER A 190 -4.82 17.26 -6.81
CA SER A 190 -3.72 18.09 -6.31
C SER A 190 -2.75 17.26 -5.48
N PRO A 191 -1.42 17.50 -5.54
CA PRO A 191 -0.48 16.71 -4.77
C PRO A 191 -0.53 17.06 -3.27
N PRO A 192 -0.18 16.10 -2.38
CA PRO A 192 -0.15 16.35 -0.94
C PRO A 192 1.04 17.22 -0.51
N ILE A 193 2.02 17.40 -1.39
CA ILE A 193 3.24 18.17 -1.21
C ILE A 193 3.53 18.95 -2.51
N PHE A 194 4.33 20.01 -2.43
CA PHE A 194 4.64 20.86 -3.58
C PHE A 194 3.40 21.49 -4.26
N THR A 195 2.37 21.80 -3.48
CA THR A 195 1.11 22.40 -3.96
C THR A 195 1.35 23.68 -4.77
N THR A 196 2.29 24.53 -4.36
CA THR A 196 2.65 25.77 -5.08
C THR A 196 3.15 25.49 -6.50
N VAL A 197 3.95 24.44 -6.70
CA VAL A 197 4.43 24.05 -8.04
C VAL A 197 3.27 23.55 -8.88
N ALA A 198 2.41 22.70 -8.31
CA ALA A 198 1.27 22.15 -9.00
C ALA A 198 0.22 23.20 -9.39
N GLN A 199 0.03 24.23 -8.55
CA GLN A 199 -0.87 25.36 -8.85
C GLN A 199 -0.40 26.20 -10.04
N ASN A 200 0.91 26.18 -10.34
CA ASN A 200 1.49 26.94 -11.44
C ASN A 200 1.51 26.18 -12.78
N ILE A 201 1.01 24.94 -12.83
CA ILE A 201 0.92 24.13 -14.05
C ILE A 201 -0.54 23.75 -14.34
N LYS A 202 -0.85 23.46 -15.62
CA LYS A 202 -2.19 22.98 -16.00
C LYS A 202 -2.45 21.62 -15.35
N TRP A 203 -3.64 21.41 -14.81
CA TRP A 203 -4.04 20.14 -14.17
C TRP A 203 -3.75 18.91 -15.03
N ILE A 204 -3.99 19.00 -16.35
CA ILE A 204 -3.71 17.87 -17.25
C ILE A 204 -2.24 17.47 -17.29
N ILE A 205 -1.31 18.45 -17.19
CA ILE A 205 0.13 18.20 -17.13
C ILE A 205 0.46 17.51 -15.81
N TYR A 206 -0.08 18.03 -14.70
CA TYR A 206 0.06 17.41 -13.39
C TYR A 206 -0.42 15.95 -13.39
N PHE A 207 -1.61 15.70 -13.93
CA PHE A 207 -2.20 14.37 -13.98
C PHE A 207 -1.39 13.40 -14.85
N ILE A 208 -0.86 13.85 -16.00
CA ILE A 208 0.05 13.04 -16.83
C ILE A 208 1.33 12.71 -16.09
N VAL A 209 1.92 13.67 -15.36
CA VAL A 209 3.11 13.43 -14.53
C VAL A 209 2.79 12.42 -13.42
N LEU A 210 1.63 12.55 -12.76
CA LEU A 210 1.20 11.60 -11.74
C LEU A 210 1.05 10.18 -12.31
N LEU A 211 0.37 10.02 -13.44
CA LEU A 211 0.25 8.74 -14.15
C LEU A 211 1.64 8.17 -14.48
N PHE A 212 2.52 8.99 -15.03
CA PHE A 212 3.89 8.58 -15.35
C PHE A 212 4.64 8.11 -14.10
N LEU A 213 4.49 8.79 -12.95
CA LEU A 213 5.14 8.40 -11.70
C LEU A 213 4.63 7.05 -11.18
N TYR A 214 3.32 6.79 -11.24
CA TYR A 214 2.77 5.47 -10.89
C TYR A 214 3.26 4.37 -11.83
N GLU A 215 3.26 4.63 -13.14
CA GLU A 215 3.73 3.67 -14.14
C GLU A 215 5.23 3.38 -14.00
N LEU A 216 6.02 4.42 -13.74
CA LEU A 216 7.45 4.30 -13.48
C LEU A 216 7.71 3.54 -12.19
N SER A 217 6.94 3.78 -11.12
CA SER A 217 7.10 3.07 -9.85
C SER A 217 6.86 1.57 -10.02
N ILE A 218 5.75 1.20 -10.67
CA ILE A 218 5.41 -0.21 -10.96
C ILE A 218 6.51 -0.84 -11.83
N TYR A 219 7.03 -0.11 -12.82
CA TYR A 219 8.11 -0.59 -13.66
C TYR A 219 9.39 -0.87 -12.84
N LEU A 220 9.83 0.08 -12.01
CA LEU A 220 11.04 -0.06 -11.19
C LEU A 220 10.90 -1.20 -10.18
N GLU A 221 9.75 -1.31 -9.51
CA GLU A 221 9.42 -2.44 -8.64
C GLU A 221 9.50 -3.76 -9.39
N SER A 222 8.98 -3.83 -10.61
CA SER A 222 8.99 -5.07 -11.40
C SER A 222 10.41 -5.52 -11.77
N VAL A 223 11.35 -4.58 -11.94
CA VAL A 223 12.76 -4.91 -12.18
C VAL A 223 13.35 -5.58 -10.95
N VAL A 224 13.09 -5.01 -9.75
CA VAL A 224 13.55 -5.58 -8.48
C VAL A 224 12.94 -6.96 -8.24
N ILE A 225 11.62 -7.11 -8.43
CA ILE A 225 10.89 -8.37 -8.27
C ILE A 225 11.48 -9.45 -9.21
N ARG A 226 11.77 -9.10 -10.46
CA ARG A 226 12.36 -10.03 -11.43
C ARG A 226 13.76 -10.50 -11.01
N ILE A 227 14.58 -9.59 -10.46
CA ILE A 227 15.92 -9.93 -9.96
C ILE A 227 15.82 -10.91 -8.79
N ILE A 228 14.93 -10.63 -7.83
CA ILE A 228 14.71 -11.49 -6.65
C ILE A 228 14.20 -12.87 -7.08
N ALA A 229 13.21 -12.92 -7.97
CA ALA A 229 12.64 -14.18 -8.45
C ALA A 229 13.69 -15.05 -9.19
N LYS A 230 14.56 -14.42 -10.00
CA LYS A 230 15.66 -15.13 -10.68
C LYS A 230 16.70 -15.68 -9.71
N ARG A 231 17.07 -14.94 -8.66
CA ARG A 231 18.05 -15.38 -7.66
C ARG A 231 17.56 -16.61 -6.91
N LYS A 232 16.31 -16.58 -6.42
CA LYS A 232 15.69 -17.72 -5.72
C LYS A 232 15.66 -18.98 -6.59
N LYS A 233 15.28 -18.83 -7.87
CA LYS A 233 15.28 -19.97 -8.80
C LYS A 233 16.67 -20.56 -9.02
N ALA A 234 17.72 -19.73 -9.04
CA ALA A 234 19.10 -20.20 -9.15
C ALA A 234 19.57 -20.90 -7.86
N GLU A 235 19.24 -20.35 -6.69
CA GLU A 235 19.54 -20.96 -5.38
C GLU A 235 18.87 -22.34 -5.23
N GLU A 236 17.60 -22.48 -5.66
CA GLU A 236 16.89 -23.76 -5.67
C GLU A 236 17.53 -24.78 -6.64
N GLU A 237 17.97 -24.33 -7.82
CA GLU A 237 18.65 -25.19 -8.79
C GLU A 237 20.03 -25.66 -8.27
N GLU A 238 20.77 -24.81 -7.57
CA GLU A 238 22.04 -25.15 -6.91
C GLU A 238 21.85 -26.13 -5.75
N GLU A 239 20.86 -25.93 -4.88
CA GLU A 239 20.54 -26.86 -3.78
C GLU A 239 20.15 -28.25 -4.29
N ILE A 240 19.34 -28.31 -5.36
CA ILE A 240 18.96 -29.57 -6.01
C ILE A 240 20.18 -30.26 -6.60
N HIS A 241 21.05 -29.52 -7.30
CA HIS A 241 22.28 -30.07 -7.85
C HIS A 241 23.20 -30.60 -6.74
N GLU A 242 23.42 -29.86 -5.66
CA GLU A 242 24.20 -30.36 -4.53
C GLU A 242 23.61 -31.64 -3.93
N TYR A 243 22.28 -31.70 -3.74
CA TYR A 243 21.62 -32.88 -3.18
C TYR A 243 21.81 -34.14 -4.03
N PHE A 244 21.73 -34.04 -5.36
CA PHE A 244 21.87 -35.19 -6.26
C PHE A 244 23.32 -35.61 -6.53
N TYR A 245 24.30 -34.73 -6.32
CA TYR A 245 25.69 -34.98 -6.71
C TYR A 245 26.70 -35.01 -5.53
N LYS A 246 26.28 -34.84 -4.27
CA LYS A 246 27.17 -34.94 -3.08
C LYS A 246 27.53 -36.38 -2.68
N ASP A 247 26.72 -37.39 -3.00
CA ASP A 247 26.91 -38.78 -2.52
C ASP A 247 27.56 -39.72 -3.55
N ASN A 248 28.11 -39.19 -4.65
CA ASN A 248 28.73 -39.99 -5.72
C ASN A 248 30.27 -39.99 -5.72
N PHE A 249 30.92 -39.68 -4.59
CA PHE A 249 32.38 -39.77 -4.42
C PHE A 249 32.77 -40.47 -3.12
#